data_AF-A0A662JA65-F1
#
_entry.id   AF-A0A662JA65-F1
#
_cell.length_a   1.000
_cell.length_b   1.000
_cell.length_c   1.000
_cell.angle_alpha   90.00
_cell.angle_beta   90.00
_cell.angle_gamma   90.00
#
_symmetry.space_group_name_H-M   'P 1'
#
loop_
_entity.id
_entity.type
_entity.pdbx_description
1 polymer ?
#
loop_
_entity_poly.entity_id
_entity_poly.type
_entity_poly.pdbx_seq_one_letter_code
_entity_poly.pdbx_strand_id
1 'polypeptide(L)'
;MGGIARNPLSNLISLYAKEYRKLAETSTAKAKVSFLIAWDFPGSYIPRNFYNHLKALEEATKAHRVQKSVLIAPDTAAANLAKKTIEKFGGEVYVAPLLDRNLLALKKANPNLLLKALEEAVKVTL
;
A
#
# COMPACT_ATOMS: atom_id res chain seq x y z
N MET A 1 12.08 17.86 34.33
CA MET A 1 12.07 16.78 33.31
C MET A 1 11.00 17.10 32.29
N GLY A 2 11.37 17.66 31.13
CA GLY A 2 10.43 17.97 30.06
C GLY A 2 10.07 16.68 29.32
N GLY A 3 8.84 16.19 29.52
CA GLY A 3 8.34 15.01 28.81
C GLY A 3 8.36 15.27 27.32
N ILE A 4 8.98 14.37 26.56
CA ILE A 4 8.95 14.37 25.10
C ILE A 4 7.48 14.42 24.69
N ALA A 5 7.03 15.56 24.17
CA ALA A 5 5.76 15.66 23.48
C ALA A 5 5.83 14.70 22.29
N ARG A 6 5.31 13.49 22.47
CA ARG A 6 5.33 12.44 21.44
C ARG A 6 4.61 13.01 20.22
N ASN A 7 5.35 13.21 19.14
CA ASN A 7 4.83 13.76 17.91
C ASN A 7 3.74 12.79 17.38
N PRO A 8 2.47 13.23 17.21
CA PRO A 8 1.38 12.31 16.86
C PRO A 8 1.66 11.50 15.58
N LEU A 9 2.42 12.08 14.64
CA LEU A 9 2.86 11.40 13.42
C LEU A 9 3.84 10.24 13.69
N SER A 10 4.80 10.39 14.60
CA SER A 10 5.79 9.34 14.88
C SER A 10 5.16 8.10 15.50
N ASN A 11 4.11 8.30 16.31
CA ASN A 11 3.32 7.18 16.84
C ASN A 11 2.55 6.46 15.73
N LEU A 12 1.92 7.20 14.79
CA LEU A 12 1.24 6.60 13.65
C LEU A 12 2.18 5.80 12.76
N ILE A 13 3.38 6.32 12.47
CA ILE A 13 4.41 5.61 11.70
C ILE A 13 4.78 4.29 12.39
N SER A 14 4.97 4.32 13.71
CA SER A 14 5.34 3.12 14.48
C SER A 14 4.22 2.08 14.49
N LEU A 15 2.96 2.51 14.58
CA LEU A 15 1.79 1.63 14.51
C LEU A 15 1.67 0.97 13.13
N TYR A 16 1.76 1.77 12.06
CA TYR A 16 1.70 1.25 10.69
C TYR A 16 2.89 0.35 10.36
N ALA A 17 4.09 0.66 10.83
CA ALA A 17 5.26 -0.19 10.63
C ALA A 17 5.08 -1.56 11.31
N LYS A 18 4.46 -1.60 12.50
CA LYS A 18 4.15 -2.85 13.20
C LYS A 18 3.10 -3.67 12.46
N GLU A 19 2.03 -3.02 11.97
CA GLU A 19 0.99 -3.70 11.19
C GLU A 19 1.52 -4.21 9.85
N TYR A 20 2.33 -3.41 9.16
CA TYR A 20 3.01 -3.79 7.93
C TYR A 20 3.90 -5.01 8.12
N ARG A 21 4.75 -5.05 9.16
CA ARG A 21 5.60 -6.23 9.45
C ARG A 21 4.76 -7.49 9.65
N LYS A 22 3.69 -7.40 10.43
CA LYS A 22 2.77 -8.53 10.64
C LYS A 22 2.16 -9.04 9.34
N LEU A 23 1.75 -8.14 8.46
CA LEU A 23 1.18 -8.49 7.15
C LEU A 23 2.24 -9.06 6.20
N ALA A 24 3.45 -8.50 6.20
CA ALA A 24 4.57 -8.96 5.39
C ALA A 24 5.05 -10.37 5.80
N GLU A 25 5.10 -10.66 7.10
CA GLU A 25 5.44 -12.00 7.62
C GLU A 25 4.38 -13.06 7.26
N THR A 26 3.12 -12.65 7.08
CA THR A 26 2.02 -13.54 6.67
C THR A 26 1.96 -13.74 5.15
N SER A 27 2.59 -12.85 4.38
CA SER A 27 2.57 -12.90 2.92
C SER A 27 3.57 -13.95 2.41
N THR A 28 3.06 -15.01 1.80
CA THR A 28 3.85 -16.08 1.18
C THR A 28 4.23 -15.77 -0.28
N ALA A 29 3.90 -14.57 -0.79
CA ALA A 29 4.09 -14.21 -2.18
C ALA A 29 5.60 -14.16 -2.53
N LYS A 30 6.05 -15.08 -3.39
CA LYS A 30 7.45 -15.15 -3.85
C LYS A 30 7.82 -14.04 -4.84
N ALA A 31 6.83 -13.48 -5.54
CA ALA A 31 7.03 -12.43 -6.52
C ALA A 31 6.85 -11.04 -5.88
N LYS A 32 7.86 -10.18 -5.99
CA LYS A 32 7.74 -8.76 -5.62
C LYS A 32 6.94 -8.04 -6.71
N VAL A 33 5.64 -7.90 -6.49
CA VAL A 33 4.73 -7.13 -7.34
C VAL A 33 4.41 -5.84 -6.62
N SER A 34 4.70 -4.70 -7.26
CA SER A 34 4.24 -3.40 -6.77
C SER A 34 2.80 -3.16 -7.21
N PHE A 35 2.08 -2.31 -6.49
CA PHE A 35 0.67 -2.03 -6.76
C PHE A 35 0.43 -0.55 -6.92
N LEU A 36 -0.34 -0.18 -7.94
CA LEU A 36 -0.94 1.14 -8.06
C LEU A 36 -2.22 1.15 -7.23
N ILE A 37 -2.33 2.12 -6.34
CA ILE A 37 -3.50 2.33 -5.48
C ILE A 37 -4.03 3.72 -5.76
N ALA A 38 -5.24 3.77 -6.30
CA ALA A 38 -6.00 4.99 -6.48
C ALA A 38 -7.19 5.00 -5.54
N TRP A 39 -7.65 6.18 -5.15
CA TRP A 39 -8.84 6.30 -4.31
C TRP A 39 -9.69 7.51 -4.68
N ASP A 40 -10.97 7.42 -4.35
CA ASP A 40 -11.92 8.53 -4.43
C ASP A 40 -12.70 8.66 -3.12
N PHE A 41 -13.09 9.87 -2.75
CA PHE A 41 -13.92 10.11 -1.56
C PHE A 41 -15.34 10.49 -2.00
N PRO A 42 -16.38 9.79 -1.52
CA PRO A 42 -17.76 10.11 -1.85
C PRO A 42 -18.14 11.47 -1.26
N GLY A 43 -18.43 12.43 -2.13
CA GLY A 43 -18.54 13.84 -1.78
C GLY A 43 -17.15 14.46 -1.57
N SER A 44 -16.97 15.72 -1.98
CA SER A 44 -15.66 16.41 -2.01
C SER A 44 -14.96 16.61 -0.65
N TYR A 45 -15.42 15.93 0.41
CA TYR A 45 -14.89 15.99 1.76
C TYR A 45 -13.78 14.95 1.96
N ILE A 46 -12.56 15.44 2.18
CA ILE A 46 -11.42 14.63 2.61
C ILE A 46 -11.20 14.90 4.11
N PRO A 47 -11.24 13.87 4.99
CA PRO A 47 -11.04 14.06 6.41
C PRO A 47 -9.70 14.76 6.72
N ARG A 48 -9.70 15.77 7.60
CA ARG A 48 -8.52 16.62 7.87
C ARG A 48 -7.29 15.83 8.31
N ASN A 49 -7.48 14.71 9.00
CA ASN A 49 -6.40 13.84 9.48
C ASN A 49 -5.95 12.79 8.46
N PHE A 50 -6.67 12.58 7.36
CA PHE A 50 -6.35 11.56 6.37
C PHE A 50 -4.92 11.69 5.84
N TYR A 51 -4.48 12.91 5.53
CA TYR A 51 -3.12 13.15 5.03
C TYR A 51 -2.02 12.82 6.04
N ASN A 52 -2.28 12.92 7.35
CA ASN A 52 -1.32 12.47 8.37
C ASN A 52 -1.21 10.94 8.39
N HIS A 53 -2.33 10.25 8.23
CA HIS A 53 -2.35 8.79 8.11
C HIS A 53 -1.68 8.31 6.83
N LEU A 54 -1.93 9.00 5.71
CA LEU A 54 -1.30 8.73 4.42
C LEU A 54 0.22 8.90 4.52
N LYS A 55 0.69 10.03 5.06
CA LYS A 55 2.12 10.28 5.24
C LYS A 55 2.78 9.25 6.16
N ALA A 56 2.12 8.90 7.27
CA ALA A 56 2.63 7.87 8.16
C ALA A 56 2.73 6.50 7.49
N LEU A 57 1.78 6.17 6.61
CA LEU A 57 1.76 4.94 5.84
C LEU A 57 2.87 4.92 4.78
N GLU A 58 3.08 6.03 4.07
CA GLU A 58 4.18 6.20 3.11
C GLU A 58 5.54 5.96 3.80
N GLU A 59 5.77 6.59 4.96
CA GLU A 59 7.00 6.42 5.73
C GLU A 59 7.16 5.00 6.29
N ALA A 60 6.08 4.37 6.76
CA ALA A 60 6.12 3.04 7.36
C ALA A 60 6.33 1.91 6.34
N THR A 61 5.74 2.05 5.15
CA THR A 61 5.71 0.99 4.11
C THR A 61 6.64 1.24 2.94
N LYS A 62 7.26 2.43 2.86
CA LYS A 62 7.98 2.94 1.67
C LYS A 62 7.10 3.04 0.43
N ALA A 63 5.77 3.12 0.61
CA ALA A 63 4.87 3.51 -0.46
C ALA A 63 5.17 4.95 -0.90
N HIS A 64 5.00 5.22 -2.19
CA HIS A 64 5.29 6.53 -2.75
C HIS A 64 4.05 7.12 -3.41
N ARG A 65 3.62 8.30 -2.95
CA ARG A 65 2.51 9.01 -3.58
C ARG A 65 2.94 9.70 -4.88
N VAL A 66 2.25 9.37 -5.97
CA VAL A 66 2.52 9.89 -7.32
C VAL A 66 1.59 11.05 -7.67
N GLN A 67 0.35 11.02 -7.18
CA GLN A 67 -0.64 12.09 -7.35
C GLN A 67 -1.47 12.26 -6.08
N LYS A 68 -2.30 13.32 -6.00
CA LYS A 68 -3.11 13.62 -4.81
C LYS A 68 -3.91 12.42 -4.30
N SER A 69 -4.45 11.61 -5.21
CA SER A 69 -5.28 10.44 -4.91
C SER A 69 -4.70 9.12 -5.44
N VAL A 70 -3.38 9.07 -5.68
CA VAL A 70 -2.71 7.88 -6.24
C VAL A 70 -1.37 7.64 -5.54
N LEU A 71 -1.14 6.42 -5.08
CA LEU A 71 0.12 5.95 -4.49
C LEU A 71 0.56 4.63 -5.11
N ILE A 72 1.87 4.37 -5.07
CA ILE A 72 2.46 3.09 -5.44
C ILE A 72 2.89 2.39 -4.15
N ALA A 73 2.34 1.21 -3.90
CA ALA A 73 2.75 0.32 -2.82
C ALA A 73 3.81 -0.66 -3.33
N PRO A 74 4.90 -0.92 -2.58
CA PRO A 74 5.99 -1.78 -3.03
C PRO A 74 5.64 -3.26 -3.07
N ASP A 75 4.65 -3.69 -2.29
CA ASP A 75 4.22 -5.09 -2.16
C ASP A 75 2.74 -5.21 -1.74
N THR A 76 2.25 -6.44 -1.65
CA THR A 76 0.86 -6.76 -1.29
C THR A 76 0.51 -6.35 0.15
N ALA A 77 1.44 -6.45 1.09
CA ALA A 77 1.18 -6.11 2.49
C ALA A 77 0.98 -4.59 2.65
N ALA A 78 1.83 -3.80 2.01
CA ALA A 78 1.67 -2.36 1.92
C ALA A 78 0.39 -1.97 1.20
N ALA A 79 0.03 -2.72 0.14
CA ALA A 79 -1.20 -2.45 -0.61
C ALA A 79 -2.46 -2.68 0.23
N ASN A 80 -2.53 -3.81 0.94
CA ASN A 80 -3.63 -4.13 1.84
C ASN A 80 -3.75 -3.13 3.00
N LEU A 81 -2.62 -2.69 3.55
CA LEU A 81 -2.61 -1.70 4.62
C LEU A 81 -3.11 -0.33 4.12
N ALA A 82 -2.71 0.07 2.92
CA ALA A 82 -3.17 1.30 2.27
C ALA A 82 -4.68 1.25 2.01
N LYS A 83 -5.17 0.16 1.39
CA LYS A 83 -6.60 -0.06 1.13
C LYS A 83 -7.42 0.07 2.41
N LYS A 84 -7.08 -0.72 3.43
CA LYS A 84 -7.76 -0.72 4.74
C LYS A 84 -7.76 0.68 5.39
N THR A 85 -6.65 1.40 5.28
CA THR A 85 -6.55 2.75 5.85
C THR A 85 -7.46 3.72 5.11
N ILE A 86 -7.44 3.74 3.78
CA ILE A 86 -8.23 4.67 2.99
C ILE A 86 -9.73 4.38 3.11
N GLU A 87 -10.14 3.10 3.07
CA GLU A 87 -11.53 2.67 3.28
C GLU A 87 -12.05 3.07 4.66
N LYS A 88 -11.20 3.02 5.70
CA LYS A 88 -11.57 3.50 7.05
C LYS A 88 -11.94 4.99 7.08
N PHE A 89 -11.38 5.80 6.17
CA PHE A 89 -11.72 7.21 6.03
C PHE A 89 -12.91 7.44 5.08
N GLY A 90 -13.53 6.38 4.58
CA GLY A 90 -14.68 6.43 3.67
C GLY A 90 -14.30 6.54 2.20
N GLY A 91 -13.02 6.37 1.84
CA GLY A 91 -12.60 6.38 0.45
C GLY A 91 -12.87 5.06 -0.25
N GLU A 92 -13.37 5.11 -1.48
CA GLU A 92 -13.41 3.95 -2.37
C GLU A 92 -12.01 3.73 -2.96
N VAL A 93 -11.51 2.50 -2.92
CA VAL A 93 -10.13 2.18 -3.28
C VAL A 93 -10.07 1.24 -4.47
N TYR A 94 -9.27 1.62 -5.45
CA TYR A 94 -8.94 0.81 -6.63
C TYR A 94 -7.49 0.36 -6.53
N VAL A 95 -7.27 -0.95 -6.56
CA VAL A 95 -5.93 -1.55 -6.48
C VAL A 95 -5.64 -2.32 -7.76
N ALA A 96 -4.49 -2.05 -8.38
CA ALA A 96 -4.04 -2.73 -9.58
C ALA A 96 -2.56 -3.13 -9.46
N PRO A 97 -2.17 -4.36 -9.83
CA PRO A 97 -0.76 -4.73 -9.89
C PRO A 97 -0.04 -3.93 -10.98
N LEU A 98 1.14 -3.41 -10.67
CA LEU A 98 1.97 -2.64 -11.57
C LEU A 98 3.00 -3.55 -12.23
N LEU A 99 2.97 -3.59 -13.56
CA LEU A 99 3.94 -4.33 -14.36
C LEU A 99 5.26 -3.57 -14.39
N ASP A 100 6.22 -3.98 -13.58
CA ASP A 100 7.58 -3.44 -13.61
C ASP A 100 8.41 -4.07 -14.75
N ARG A 101 9.61 -3.53 -14.98
CA ARG A 101 10.51 -4.03 -16.04
C ARG A 101 10.90 -5.50 -15.82
N ASN A 102 10.92 -5.97 -14.57
CA ASN A 102 11.28 -7.35 -14.24
C ASN A 102 10.14 -8.32 -14.59
N LEU A 103 8.89 -7.97 -14.26
CA LEU A 103 7.69 -8.71 -14.65
C LEU A 103 7.48 -8.70 -16.16
N LEU A 104 7.81 -7.60 -16.83
CA LEU A 104 7.79 -7.52 -18.30
C LEU A 104 8.89 -8.38 -18.95
N ALA A 105 10.07 -8.51 -18.33
CA ALA A 105 11.10 -9.45 -18.77
C ALA A 105 10.63 -10.91 -18.60
N LEU A 106 9.97 -11.23 -17.48
CA LEU A 106 9.33 -12.53 -17.27
C LEU A 106 8.22 -12.80 -18.30
N LYS A 107 7.43 -11.79 -18.69
CA LYS A 107 6.45 -11.90 -19.79
C LYS A 107 7.08 -12.39 -21.08
N LYS A 108 8.25 -11.85 -21.43
CA LYS A 108 8.97 -12.21 -22.66
C LYS A 108 9.53 -13.63 -22.60
N ALA A 109 9.94 -14.09 -21.42
CA ALA A 109 10.48 -15.43 -21.23
C ALA A 109 9.38 -16.51 -21.13
N ASN A 110 8.32 -16.26 -20.35
CA ASN A 110 7.22 -17.20 -20.16
C ASN A 110 5.94 -16.47 -19.68
N PRO A 111 4.96 -16.21 -20.58
CA PRO A 111 3.72 -15.52 -20.25
C PRO A 111 2.90 -16.20 -19.13
N ASN A 112 2.98 -17.53 -19.01
CA ASN A 112 2.20 -18.28 -18.02
C ASN A 112 2.76 -18.11 -16.60
N LEU A 113 4.07 -17.85 -16.45
CA LEU A 113 4.67 -17.54 -15.15
C LEU A 113 4.26 -16.14 -14.67
N LEU A 114 4.13 -15.19 -15.59
CA LEU A 114 3.60 -13.87 -15.27
C LEU A 114 2.15 -13.95 -14.81
N LEU A 115 1.30 -14.69 -15.54
CA LEU A 115 -0.10 -14.89 -15.17
C LEU A 115 -0.23 -15.48 -13.76
N LYS A 116 0.52 -16.55 -13.44
CA LYS A 116 0.50 -17.14 -12.09
C LYS A 116 0.96 -16.16 -11.01
N ALA A 117 2.02 -15.40 -11.25
CA ALA A 117 2.51 -14.40 -10.29
C ALA A 117 1.49 -13.28 -10.05
N LEU A 118 0.80 -12.82 -11.10
CA LEU A 118 -0.26 -11.81 -10.97
C LEU A 118 -1.50 -12.38 -10.28
N GLU A 119 -1.91 -13.61 -10.59
CA GLU A 119 -3.04 -14.28 -9.94
C GLU A 119 -2.78 -14.50 -8.45
N GLU A 120 -1.58 -14.94 -8.06
CA GLU A 120 -1.19 -15.06 -6.66
C GLU A 120 -1.20 -13.71 -5.95
N ALA A 121 -0.68 -12.66 -6.60
CA ALA A 121 -0.64 -11.32 -6.04
C ALA A 121 -2.06 -10.72 -5.85
N VAL A 122 -2.96 -10.94 -6.81
CA VAL A 122 -4.35 -10.44 -6.76
C VAL A 122 -5.20 -11.23 -5.75
N LYS A 123 -5.04 -12.56 -5.67
CA LYS A 123 -5.76 -13.39 -4.68
C LYS A 123 -5.48 -13.00 -3.23
N VAL A 124 -4.32 -12.42 -2.94
CA VAL A 124 -3.95 -11.97 -1.60
C VAL A 124 -4.44 -10.53 -1.32
N THR A 125 -4.91 -9.82 -2.37
CA THR A 125 -5.36 -8.41 -2.29
C THR A 125 -6.88 -8.26 -2.24
N LEU A 126 -7.63 -9.22 -2.81
CA LEU A 126 -9.10 -9.31 -2.75
C LEU A 126 -9.54 -10.09 -1.51
#